data_AF-A0A1H3A309-F1
#
_entry.id   AF-A0A1H3A309-F1
#
_cell.length_a   1.000
_cell.length_b   1.000
_cell.length_c   1.000
_cell.angle_alpha   90.00
_cell.angle_beta   90.00
_cell.angle_gamma   90.00
#
_symmetry.space_group_name_H-M   'P 1'
#
loop_
_entity.id
_entity.type
_entity.pdbx_description
1 polymer ?
#
loop_
_entity_poly.entity_id
_entity_poly.type
_entity_poly.pdbx_seq_one_letter_code
_entity_poly.pdbx_strand_id
1 'polypeptide(L)'
;MANHDPVAFEAAARAVGFLGFGFYPRSGFIHVDLGPARQWGERFPVRPTPFAAETPPAREVLAQSRTMKGGGAAGVATLGAAGVEVARDVLAETQTAILPLVSYLETLRWVFIAVALVGIVVTIYARLDDWKRGRR
;
A
#
# COMPACT_ATOMS: atom_id res chain seq x y z
N MET A 1 5.94 36.33 18.04
CA MET A 1 4.89 37.36 18.25
C MET A 1 4.90 38.42 17.15
N ALA A 2 5.13 38.01 15.90
CA ALA A 2 4.93 38.88 14.74
C ALA A 2 3.47 38.82 14.24
N ASN A 3 2.81 37.69 14.49
CA ASN A 3 1.44 37.35 14.09
C ASN A 3 0.52 36.99 15.28
N HIS A 4 1.05 36.92 16.51
CA HIS A 4 0.31 36.54 17.70
C HIS A 4 0.61 37.51 18.85
N ASP A 5 -0.41 37.82 19.65
CA ASP A 5 -0.27 38.63 20.86
C ASP A 5 0.48 37.87 21.96
N PRO A 6 1.64 38.39 22.44
CA PRO A 6 2.44 37.74 23.48
C PRO A 6 1.67 37.54 24.78
N VAL A 7 0.81 38.49 25.15
CA VAL A 7 0.06 38.46 26.41
C VAL A 7 -1.05 37.41 26.32
N ALA A 8 -1.81 37.41 25.22
CA ALA A 8 -2.87 36.43 25.00
C ALA A 8 -2.30 35.01 24.92
N PHE A 9 -1.17 34.83 24.26
CA PHE A 9 -0.51 33.52 24.14
C PHE A 9 0.03 33.01 25.48
N GLU A 10 0.67 33.87 26.27
CA GLU A 10 1.10 33.51 27.63
C GLU A 10 -0.11 33.12 28.50
N ALA A 11 -1.19 33.91 28.44
CA ALA A 11 -2.41 33.62 29.20
C ALA A 11 -3.02 32.27 28.80
N ALA A 12 -3.08 31.96 27.50
CA ALA A 12 -3.56 30.68 26.99
C ALA A 12 -2.68 29.51 27.46
N ALA A 13 -1.35 29.66 27.40
CA ALA A 13 -0.42 28.66 27.90
C ALA A 13 -0.55 28.43 29.42
N ARG A 14 -0.75 29.50 30.20
CA ARG A 14 -1.01 29.40 31.65
C ARG A 14 -2.33 28.71 31.95
N ALA A 15 -3.38 29.00 31.17
CA ALA A 15 -4.70 28.39 31.34
C ALA A 15 -4.68 26.87 31.15
N VAL A 16 -3.77 26.35 30.31
CA VAL A 16 -3.59 24.90 30.11
C VAL A 16 -2.52 24.29 31.03
N GLY A 17 -1.95 25.05 31.97
CA GLY A 17 -1.11 24.54 33.06
C GLY A 17 0.40 24.72 32.90
N PHE A 18 0.89 25.42 31.89
CA PHE A 18 2.33 25.71 31.78
C PHE A 18 2.77 26.78 32.78
N LEU A 19 3.93 26.56 33.41
CA LEU A 19 4.44 27.42 34.49
C LEU A 19 5.81 28.07 34.18
N GLY A 20 6.59 27.49 33.25
CA GLY A 20 7.89 28.00 32.84
C GLY A 20 7.83 28.86 31.56
N PHE A 21 8.37 30.07 31.59
CA PHE A 21 8.34 31.00 30.44
C PHE A 21 9.66 31.72 30.18
N GLY A 22 10.19 31.58 28.96
CA GLY A 22 11.32 32.35 28.45
C GLY A 22 10.88 33.34 27.37
N PHE A 23 11.23 34.61 27.49
CA PHE A 23 10.80 35.64 26.54
C PHE A 23 11.97 36.17 25.70
N TYR A 24 11.83 36.10 24.36
CA TYR A 24 12.88 36.48 23.42
C TYR A 24 12.36 37.45 22.35
N PRO A 25 12.19 38.74 22.67
CA PRO A 25 11.59 39.72 21.76
C PRO A 25 12.38 39.91 20.47
N ARG A 26 13.73 39.93 20.58
CA ARG A 26 14.64 40.07 19.43
C ARG A 26 14.51 38.93 18.42
N SER A 27 14.21 37.71 18.90
CA SER A 27 14.04 36.52 18.06
C SER A 27 12.57 36.20 17.77
N GLY A 28 11.64 36.95 18.37
CA GLY A 28 10.23 36.87 18.06
C GLY A 28 9.48 35.65 18.60
N PHE A 29 9.94 34.97 19.66
CA PHE A 29 9.26 33.80 20.22
C PHE A 29 9.20 33.80 21.77
N ILE A 30 8.29 32.98 22.32
CA ILE A 30 8.19 32.65 23.75
C ILE A 30 8.53 31.16 23.89
N HIS A 31 9.48 30.84 24.76
CA HIS A 31 9.75 29.47 25.19
C HIS A 31 8.77 29.12 26.32
N VAL A 32 8.06 27.99 26.18
CA VAL A 32 7.14 27.48 27.19
C VAL A 32 7.66 26.14 27.67
N ASP A 33 7.76 25.96 28.98
CA ASP A 33 8.31 24.74 29.60
C ASP A 33 7.36 24.13 30.64
N LEU A 34 7.48 22.81 30.81
CA LEU A 34 6.72 21.95 31.74
C LEU A 34 7.32 21.93 33.16
N GLY A 35 8.49 22.51 33.38
CA GLY A 35 9.14 22.53 34.69
C GLY A 35 8.50 23.47 35.72
N PRO A 36 9.17 23.67 36.88
CA PRO A 36 8.69 24.54 37.94
C PRO A 36 8.42 25.97 37.46
N ALA A 37 7.56 26.68 38.20
CA ALA A 37 7.23 28.07 37.93
C ALA A 37 8.49 28.94 37.90
N ARG A 38 8.84 29.43 36.71
CA ARG A 38 10.02 30.27 36.51
C ARG A 38 9.87 31.12 35.27
N GLN A 39 10.56 32.24 35.25
CA GLN A 39 10.60 33.13 34.10
C GLN A 39 12.03 33.59 33.82
N TRP A 40 12.37 33.75 32.54
CA TRP A 40 13.68 34.25 32.11
C TRP A 40 13.57 35.04 30.79
N GLY A 41 14.63 35.77 30.44
CA GLY A 41 14.64 36.64 29.26
C GLY A 41 13.94 37.98 29.48
N GLU A 42 13.54 38.64 28.38
CA GLU A 42 13.00 40.00 28.38
C GLU A 42 11.55 40.01 27.88
N ARG A 43 10.65 40.71 28.59
CA ARG A 43 9.23 40.79 28.20
C ARG A 43 9.07 41.49 26.84
N PHE A 44 8.04 41.09 26.10
CA PHE A 44 7.69 41.78 24.86
C PHE A 44 7.18 43.19 25.17
N PRO A 45 7.60 44.22 24.40
CA PRO A 45 7.07 45.57 24.57
C PRO A 45 5.58 45.60 24.26
N VAL A 46 4.83 46.42 25.01
CA VAL A 46 3.40 46.63 24.78
C VAL A 46 3.21 47.33 23.44
N ARG A 47 2.33 46.77 22.60
CA ARG A 47 1.95 47.36 21.32
C ARG A 47 0.63 48.13 21.48
N PRO A 48 0.50 49.32 20.87
CA PRO A 48 -0.74 50.11 20.90
C PRO A 48 -1.82 49.56 19.95
N THR A 49 -1.42 48.78 18.93
CA THR A 49 -2.35 48.16 17.97
C THR A 49 -2.51 46.67 18.24
N PRO A 50 -3.76 46.16 18.28
CA PRO A 50 -4.02 44.73 18.46
C PRO A 50 -3.59 43.94 17.22
N PHE A 51 -3.28 42.65 17.42
CA PHE A 51 -3.02 41.73 16.32
C PHE A 51 -4.30 41.41 15.57
N ALA A 52 -4.21 41.22 14.25
CA ALA A 52 -5.32 40.73 13.46
C ALA A 52 -5.72 39.32 13.92
N ALA A 53 -7.03 39.05 13.99
CA ALA A 53 -7.50 37.71 14.27
C ALA A 53 -7.06 36.74 13.16
N GLU A 54 -6.52 35.59 13.54
CA GLU A 54 -6.17 34.54 12.58
C GLU A 54 -7.45 33.95 11.98
N THR A 55 -7.54 33.96 10.65
CA THR A 55 -8.61 33.26 9.93
C THR A 55 -8.24 31.78 9.86
N PRO A 56 -9.03 30.86 10.46
CA PRO A 56 -8.75 29.44 10.35
C PRO A 56 -8.71 29.03 8.87
N PRO A 57 -7.72 28.21 8.46
CA PRO A 57 -7.68 27.72 7.09
C PRO A 57 -8.95 26.95 6.76
N ALA A 58 -9.40 27.05 5.52
CA ALA A 58 -10.56 26.28 5.05
C ALA A 58 -10.29 24.78 5.26
N ARG A 59 -11.29 24.05 5.75
CA ARG A 59 -11.18 22.60 5.96
C ARG A 59 -10.80 21.91 4.65
N GLU A 60 -9.72 21.13 4.68
CA GLU A 60 -9.28 20.37 3.51
C GLU A 60 -10.29 19.26 3.16
N VAL A 61 -10.67 19.16 1.89
CA VAL A 61 -11.46 18.04 1.38
C VAL A 61 -10.49 16.92 0.99
N LEU A 62 -10.38 15.90 1.83
CA LEU A 62 -9.41 14.80 1.67
C LEU A 62 -9.45 14.15 0.27
N ALA A 63 -10.63 14.04 -0.34
CA ALA A 63 -10.80 13.49 -1.69
C ALA A 63 -10.09 14.31 -2.78
N GLN A 64 -9.84 15.60 -2.54
CA GLN A 64 -9.12 16.48 -3.46
C GLN A 64 -7.62 16.56 -3.13
N SER A 65 -7.19 16.02 -1.99
CA SER A 65 -5.80 16.07 -1.53
C SER A 65 -4.85 15.30 -2.45
N ARG A 66 -3.79 15.96 -2.90
CA ARG A 66 -2.73 15.34 -3.73
C ARG A 66 -1.98 14.26 -2.95
N THR A 67 -1.83 14.45 -1.64
CA THR A 67 -1.20 13.49 -0.73
C THR A 67 -2.03 12.21 -0.64
N MET A 68 -3.36 12.33 -0.48
CA MET A 68 -4.25 11.16 -0.45
C MET A 68 -4.26 10.42 -1.78
N LYS A 69 -4.31 11.13 -2.91
CA LYS A 69 -4.24 10.52 -4.25
C LYS A 69 -2.90 9.80 -4.46
N GLY A 70 -1.79 10.43 -4.07
CA GLY A 70 -0.45 9.83 -4.15
C GLY A 70 -0.31 8.58 -3.27
N GLY A 71 -0.82 8.63 -2.04
CA GLY A 71 -0.85 7.48 -1.14
C GLY A 71 -1.67 6.31 -1.68
N GLY A 72 -2.84 6.61 -2.28
CA GLY A 72 -3.66 5.58 -2.95
C GLY A 72 -2.93 4.90 -4.11
N ALA A 73 -2.26 5.68 -4.97
CA ALA A 73 -1.47 5.14 -6.07
C ALA A 73 -0.30 4.27 -5.58
N ALA A 74 0.42 4.71 -4.54
CA ALA A 74 1.49 3.93 -3.93
C ALA A 74 0.99 2.59 -3.38
N GLY A 75 -0.15 2.57 -2.69
CA GLY A 75 -0.76 1.34 -2.17
C GLY A 75 -1.11 0.33 -3.28
N VAL A 76 -1.71 0.79 -4.38
CA VAL A 76 -2.01 -0.06 -5.54
C VAL A 76 -0.73 -0.65 -6.14
N ALA A 77 0.32 0.16 -6.27
CA ALA A 77 1.60 -0.30 -6.80
C ALA A 77 2.24 -1.38 -5.92
N THR A 78 2.21 -1.23 -4.59
CA THR A 78 2.73 -2.25 -3.65
C THR A 78 1.97 -3.56 -3.74
N LEU A 79 0.63 -3.51 -3.76
CA LEU A 79 -0.18 -4.73 -3.92
C LEU A 79 0.06 -5.39 -5.28
N GLY A 80 0.20 -4.59 -6.34
CA GLY A 80 0.53 -5.09 -7.68
C GLY A 80 1.88 -5.79 -7.71
N ALA A 81 2.92 -5.20 -7.10
CA ALA A 81 4.25 -5.79 -7.05
C ALA A 81 4.26 -7.13 -6.29
N ALA A 82 3.63 -7.17 -5.11
CA ALA A 82 3.50 -8.41 -4.33
C ALA A 82 2.73 -9.49 -5.11
N GLY A 83 1.66 -9.11 -5.82
CA GLY A 83 0.90 -10.03 -6.66
C GLY A 83 1.72 -10.64 -7.80
N VAL A 84 2.59 -9.83 -8.45
CA VAL A 84 3.50 -10.32 -9.50
C VAL A 84 4.54 -11.28 -8.93
N GLU A 85 5.07 -11.00 -7.75
CA GLU A 85 6.03 -11.88 -7.07
C GLU A 85 5.42 -13.26 -6.76
N VAL A 86 4.22 -13.28 -6.17
CA VAL A 86 3.48 -14.53 -5.92
C VAL A 86 3.22 -15.30 -7.21
N ALA A 87 2.81 -14.61 -8.28
CA ALA A 87 2.58 -15.26 -9.58
C ALA A 87 3.86 -15.86 -10.18
N ARG A 88 5.01 -15.20 -9.99
CA ARG A 88 6.31 -15.72 -10.42
C ARG A 88 6.73 -16.95 -9.63
N ASP A 89 6.52 -16.96 -8.32
CA ASP A 89 6.86 -18.09 -7.46
C ASP A 89 6.03 -19.33 -7.82
N VAL A 90 4.72 -19.17 -8.01
CA VAL A 90 3.82 -20.26 -8.46
C VAL A 90 4.26 -20.78 -9.82
N LEU A 91 4.63 -19.91 -10.76
CA LEU A 91 5.11 -20.32 -12.08
C LEU A 91 6.43 -21.10 -11.98
N ALA A 92 7.37 -20.64 -11.15
CA ALA A 92 8.64 -21.31 -10.94
C ALA A 92 8.46 -22.70 -10.28
N GLU A 93 7.61 -22.79 -9.26
CA GLU A 93 7.26 -24.06 -8.60
C GLU A 93 6.57 -25.03 -9.57
N THR A 94 5.69 -24.52 -10.43
CA THR A 94 5.03 -25.32 -11.46
C THR A 94 6.05 -25.83 -12.48
N GLN A 95 7.00 -24.99 -12.90
CA GLN A 95 8.06 -25.42 -13.82
C GLN A 95 8.93 -26.54 -13.23
N THR A 96 9.31 -26.46 -11.96
CA THR A 96 10.11 -27.51 -11.31
C THR A 96 9.34 -28.81 -11.12
N ALA A 97 8.04 -28.74 -10.86
CA ALA A 97 7.17 -29.92 -10.76
C ALA A 97 6.92 -30.59 -12.13
N ILE A 98 6.81 -29.80 -13.21
CA ILE A 98 6.51 -30.31 -14.56
C ILE A 98 7.77 -30.82 -15.27
N LEU A 99 8.95 -30.24 -15.03
CA LEU A 99 10.18 -30.60 -15.76
C LEU A 99 10.46 -32.12 -15.80
N PRO A 100 10.36 -32.87 -14.68
CA PRO A 100 10.57 -34.32 -14.68
C PRO A 100 9.55 -35.08 -15.55
N LEU A 101 8.31 -34.60 -15.59
CA LEU A 101 7.21 -35.19 -16.36
C LEU A 101 7.39 -35.00 -17.88
N VAL A 102 8.14 -33.97 -18.31
CA VAL A 102 8.40 -33.70 -19.74
C VAL A 102 9.00 -34.91 -20.45
N SER A 103 9.89 -35.64 -19.78
CA SER A 103 10.53 -36.85 -20.32
C SER A 103 9.54 -37.97 -20.66
N TYR A 104 8.39 -38.04 -19.97
CA TYR A 104 7.37 -39.05 -20.18
C TYR A 104 6.31 -38.63 -21.22
N LEU A 105 6.21 -37.35 -21.57
CA LEU A 105 5.22 -36.85 -22.54
C LEU A 105 5.37 -37.53 -23.90
N GLU A 106 6.61 -37.75 -24.32
CA GLU A 106 6.91 -38.41 -25.60
C GLU A 106 6.50 -39.89 -25.57
N THR A 107 6.80 -40.60 -24.48
CA THR A 107 6.35 -41.99 -24.30
C THR A 107 4.84 -42.08 -24.25
N LEU A 108 4.18 -41.18 -23.52
CA LEU A 108 2.73 -41.15 -23.39
C LEU A 108 2.05 -40.88 -24.74
N ARG A 109 2.62 -39.98 -25.56
CA ARG A 109 2.18 -39.75 -26.94
C ARG A 109 2.19 -41.03 -27.76
N TRP A 110 3.30 -41.78 -27.73
CA TRP A 110 3.40 -43.05 -28.46
C TRP A 110 2.47 -44.12 -27.92
N VAL A 111 2.26 -44.18 -26.59
CA VAL A 111 1.27 -45.07 -25.99
C VAL A 111 -0.13 -44.76 -26.51
N PHE A 112 -0.55 -43.49 -26.54
CA PHE A 112 -1.85 -43.11 -27.09
C PHE A 112 -1.98 -43.46 -28.57
N ILE A 113 -0.94 -43.25 -29.38
CA ILE A 113 -0.92 -43.64 -30.79
C ILE A 113 -1.07 -45.16 -30.92
N ALA A 114 -0.32 -45.94 -30.14
CA ALA A 114 -0.40 -47.40 -30.16
C ALA A 114 -1.80 -47.91 -29.77
N VAL A 115 -2.40 -47.35 -28.72
CA VAL A 115 -3.78 -47.68 -28.30
C VAL A 115 -4.79 -47.34 -29.41
N ALA A 116 -4.64 -46.18 -30.06
CA ALA A 116 -5.49 -45.79 -31.17
C ALA A 116 -5.37 -46.77 -32.35
N LEU A 117 -4.15 -47.19 -32.71
CA LEU A 117 -3.90 -48.16 -33.77
C LEU A 117 -4.50 -49.53 -33.45
N VAL A 118 -4.35 -50.02 -32.21
CA VAL A 118 -4.98 -51.26 -31.75
C VAL A 118 -6.51 -51.16 -31.87
N GLY A 119 -7.10 -50.04 -31.45
CA GLY A 119 -8.53 -49.79 -31.62
C GLY A 119 -8.98 -49.89 -33.08
N ILE A 120 -8.24 -49.28 -34.01
CA ILE A 120 -8.52 -49.37 -35.46
C ILE A 120 -8.42 -50.82 -35.97
N VAL A 121 -7.39 -51.57 -35.56
CA VAL A 121 -7.25 -52.97 -35.96
C VAL A 121 -8.42 -53.82 -35.45
N VAL A 122 -8.84 -53.61 -34.20
CA VAL A 122 -9.97 -54.32 -33.61
C VAL A 122 -11.27 -53.99 -34.33
N THR A 123 -11.53 -52.73 -34.67
CA THR A 123 -12.75 -52.35 -35.40
C THR A 123 -12.79 -52.95 -36.80
N ILE A 124 -11.66 -52.97 -37.51
CA ILE A 124 -11.54 -53.62 -38.83
C ILE A 124 -11.78 -55.13 -38.70
N TYR A 125 -11.14 -55.78 -37.72
CA TYR A 125 -11.29 -57.22 -37.49
C TYR A 125 -12.74 -57.59 -37.18
N ALA A 126 -13.38 -56.87 -36.24
CA ALA A 126 -14.78 -57.08 -35.89
C ALA A 126 -15.68 -56.95 -37.12
N ARG A 127 -15.46 -55.92 -37.95
CA ARG A 127 -16.25 -55.72 -39.18
C ARG A 127 -16.11 -56.87 -40.17
N LEU A 128 -14.89 -57.40 -40.34
CA LEU A 128 -14.64 -58.55 -41.21
C LEU A 128 -15.25 -59.84 -40.66
N ASP A 129 -15.18 -60.05 -39.34
CA ASP A 129 -15.77 -61.20 -38.66
C ASP A 129 -17.30 -61.20 -38.75
N ASP A 130 -17.95 -60.04 -38.54
CA ASP A 130 -19.40 -59.89 -38.69
C ASP A 130 -19.85 -60.16 -40.12
N TRP A 131 -19.10 -59.66 -41.12
CA TRP A 131 -19.37 -59.97 -42.53
C TRP A 131 -19.26 -61.47 -42.82
N LYS A 132 -18.22 -62.16 -42.31
CA LYS A 132 -18.06 -63.62 -42.45
C LYS A 132 -19.16 -64.41 -41.76
N ARG A 133 -19.70 -63.89 -40.64
CA ARG A 133 -20.76 -64.54 -39.84
C ARG A 133 -22.18 -64.12 -40.25
N GLY A 134 -22.32 -63.30 -41.30
CA GLY A 134 -23.62 -62.84 -41.80
C GLY A 134 -24.38 -61.90 -40.86
N ARG A 135 -23.69 -61.32 -39.87
CA ARG A 135 -24.24 -60.32 -38.95
C ARG A 135 -24.05 -58.93 -39.58
N ARG A 136 -25.13 -58.16 -39.74
CA ARG A 136 -25.10 -56.85 -40.41
C ARG A 136 -24.64 -55.74 -39.49
#